data_AF-A0A537YZA5-F1
#
_entry.id   AF-A0A537YZA5-F1
#
_cell.length_a   1.000
_cell.length_b   1.000
_cell.length_c   1.000
_cell.angle_alpha   90.00
_cell.angle_beta   90.00
_cell.angle_gamma   90.00
#
_symmetry.space_group_name_H-M   'P 1'
#
loop_
_entity.id
_entity.type
_entity.pdbx_description
1 polymer ?
#
loop_
_entity_poly.entity_id
_entity_poly.type
_entity_poly.pdbx_seq_one_letter_code
_entity_poly.pdbx_strand_id
1 'polypeptide(L)'
;TEGVKALAAMGAGPIFTGATHALFSGKARQHLEEAPIDQVIVTNTVPIPEEKQFSKLRVLSIAPLIASALRAVFEDTSVSELFGGANQV
;
A
#
# COMPACT_ATOMS: atom_id res chain seq x y z
N THR A 1 0.18 14.81 -3.96
CA THR A 1 0.33 14.43 -5.39
C THR A 1 1.37 15.27 -6.12
N GLU A 2 1.94 16.30 -5.50
CA GLU A 2 3.02 17.10 -6.11
C GLU A 2 4.24 16.27 -6.57
N GLY A 3 4.67 15.27 -5.79
CA GLY A 3 5.76 14.38 -6.20
C GLY A 3 5.46 13.62 -7.50
N VAL A 4 4.23 13.16 -7.68
CA VAL A 4 3.78 12.51 -8.93
C VAL A 4 3.81 13.50 -10.09
N LYS A 5 3.33 14.74 -9.88
CA LYS A 5 3.36 15.78 -10.92
C LYS A 5 4.79 16.14 -11.34
N ALA A 6 5.71 16.21 -10.38
CA ALA A 6 7.13 16.45 -10.66
C ALA A 6 7.75 15.33 -11.51
N LEU A 7 7.48 14.07 -11.15
CA LEU A 7 7.92 12.91 -11.95
C LEU A 7 7.35 12.94 -13.36
N ALA A 8 6.05 13.22 -13.50
CA ALA A 8 5.41 13.33 -14.80
C ALA A 8 6.00 14.48 -15.66
N ALA A 9 6.27 15.64 -15.05
CA ALA A 9 6.89 16.77 -15.73
C ALA A 9 8.32 16.47 -16.23
N MET A 10 9.02 15.54 -15.57
CA MET A 10 10.31 15.02 -16.00
C MET A 10 10.22 13.91 -17.06
N GLY A 11 9.01 13.55 -17.51
CA GLY A 11 8.79 12.51 -18.52
C GLY A 11 8.85 11.08 -17.96
N ALA A 12 8.65 10.89 -16.65
CA ALA A 12 8.59 9.54 -16.07
C ALA A 12 7.40 8.74 -16.64
N GLY A 13 7.68 7.52 -17.10
CA GLY A 13 6.67 6.52 -17.49
C GLY A 13 5.97 5.90 -16.28
N PRO A 14 5.07 4.93 -16.52
CA PRO A 14 3.87 4.71 -15.71
C PRO A 14 4.15 4.81 -14.21
N ILE A 15 3.43 5.72 -13.55
CA ILE A 15 3.69 6.13 -12.18
C ILE A 15 2.79 5.31 -11.26
N PHE A 16 3.41 4.48 -10.45
CA PHE A 16 2.76 3.71 -9.41
C PHE A 16 3.03 4.36 -8.05
N THR A 17 2.04 4.35 -7.18
CA THR A 17 2.23 4.78 -5.78
C THR A 17 1.90 3.61 -4.85
N GLY A 18 2.69 3.48 -3.79
CA GLY A 18 2.58 2.39 -2.81
C GLY A 18 2.52 2.94 -1.39
N ALA A 19 1.63 2.40 -0.55
CA ALA A 19 1.61 2.70 0.89
C ALA A 19 1.03 1.54 1.70
N THR A 20 1.52 1.32 2.92
CA THR A 20 0.95 0.29 3.79
C THR A 20 -0.47 0.67 4.22
N HIS A 21 -0.66 1.88 4.75
CA HIS A 21 -1.91 2.29 5.40
C HIS A 21 -2.73 3.27 4.54
N ALA A 22 -3.93 2.84 4.15
CA ALA A 22 -4.85 3.58 3.28
C ALA A 22 -5.82 4.48 4.04
N LEU A 23 -5.33 5.46 4.81
CA LEU A 23 -6.19 6.33 5.61
C LEU A 23 -7.12 7.22 4.76
N PHE A 24 -6.62 7.68 3.61
CA PHE A 24 -7.30 8.54 2.64
C PHE A 24 -8.19 9.62 3.28
N SER A 25 -7.60 10.46 4.13
CA SER A 25 -8.31 11.53 4.81
C SER A 25 -8.62 12.71 3.87
N GLY A 26 -9.69 13.46 4.19
CA GLY A 26 -10.08 14.65 3.44
C GLY A 26 -10.21 14.40 1.93
N LYS A 27 -9.50 15.19 1.13
CA LYS A 27 -9.53 15.12 -0.34
C LYS A 27 -8.57 14.09 -0.95
N ALA A 28 -8.00 13.18 -0.16
CA ALA A 28 -6.99 12.23 -0.64
C ALA A 28 -7.49 11.38 -1.82
N ARG A 29 -8.71 10.83 -1.74
CA ARG A 29 -9.34 10.09 -2.84
C ARG A 29 -9.34 10.91 -4.14
N GLN A 30 -9.88 12.14 -4.07
CA GLN A 30 -9.99 13.04 -5.22
C GLN A 30 -8.61 13.32 -5.82
N HIS A 31 -7.65 13.74 -5.00
CA HIS A 31 -6.31 14.06 -5.47
C HIS A 31 -5.63 12.87 -6.15
N LEU A 32 -5.76 11.67 -5.60
CA LEU A 32 -5.15 10.45 -6.14
C LEU A 32 -5.81 10.02 -7.44
N GLU A 33 -7.13 10.15 -7.56
CA GLU A 33 -7.87 9.85 -8.79
C GLU A 33 -7.49 10.81 -9.93
N GLU A 34 -7.36 12.11 -9.64
CA GLU A 34 -7.06 13.15 -10.63
C GLU A 34 -5.57 13.21 -11.02
N ALA A 35 -4.67 12.69 -10.18
CA ALA A 35 -3.24 12.73 -10.46
C ALA A 35 -2.82 11.82 -11.63
N PRO A 36 -1.69 12.12 -12.30
CA PRO A 36 -1.11 11.25 -13.33
C PRO A 36 -0.45 10.02 -12.70
N ILE A 37 -1.29 9.18 -12.10
CA ILE A 37 -0.96 7.90 -11.46
C ILE A 37 -1.70 6.81 -12.24
N ASP A 38 -0.99 5.73 -12.53
CA ASP A 38 -1.53 4.54 -13.18
C ASP A 38 -2.22 3.63 -12.16
N GLN A 39 -1.58 3.39 -11.02
CA GLN A 39 -2.19 2.62 -9.93
C GLN A 39 -1.72 3.10 -8.54
N VAL A 40 -2.66 3.12 -7.60
CA VAL A 40 -2.40 3.32 -6.17
C VAL A 40 -2.52 1.97 -5.49
N ILE A 41 -1.42 1.43 -5.00
CA ILE A 41 -1.34 0.10 -4.40
C ILE A 41 -1.22 0.25 -2.89
N VAL A 42 -2.18 -0.30 -2.16
CA VAL A 42 -2.19 -0.24 -0.69
C VAL A 42 -2.47 -1.61 -0.08
N THR A 43 -2.31 -1.74 1.23
CA THR A 43 -2.76 -2.94 1.96
C THR A 43 -4.12 -2.72 2.61
N ASN A 44 -4.82 -3.81 2.94
CA ASN A 44 -6.04 -3.79 3.76
C ASN A 44 -5.76 -3.73 5.27
N THR A 45 -4.68 -3.07 5.71
CA THR A 45 -4.35 -2.87 7.14
C THR A 45 -5.33 -1.96 7.87
N VAL A 46 -6.11 -1.17 7.13
CA VAL A 46 -7.25 -0.40 7.64
C VAL A 46 -8.46 -0.63 6.73
N PRO A 47 -9.69 -0.64 7.26
CA PRO A 47 -10.89 -0.69 6.44
C PRO A 47 -10.96 0.50 5.49
N ILE A 48 -11.22 0.25 4.20
CA ILE A 48 -11.41 1.29 3.19
C ILE A 48 -12.90 1.30 2.82
N PRO A 49 -13.69 2.26 3.34
CA PRO A 49 -15.11 2.35 3.03
C PRO A 49 -15.32 2.74 1.57
N GLU A 50 -16.48 2.41 1.01
CA GLU A 50 -16.78 2.52 -0.42
C GLU A 50 -16.61 3.95 -0.95
N GLU A 51 -16.96 4.97 -0.15
CA GLU A 51 -16.78 6.38 -0.49
C GLU A 51 -15.30 6.82 -0.56
N LYS A 52 -14.36 5.98 -0.12
CA LYS A 52 -12.91 6.20 -0.28
C LYS A 52 -12.26 5.34 -1.36
N GLN A 53 -13.01 4.44 -2.02
CA GLN A 53 -12.51 3.62 -3.12
C GLN A 53 -12.57 4.37 -4.45
N PHE A 54 -11.66 4.09 -5.38
CA PHE A 54 -11.57 4.81 -6.66
C PHE A 54 -10.95 3.92 -7.73
N SER A 55 -11.07 4.28 -9.02
CA SER A 55 -10.81 3.37 -10.13
C SER A 55 -9.35 2.89 -10.20
N LYS A 56 -8.42 3.73 -9.76
CA LYS A 56 -6.97 3.45 -9.75
C LYS A 56 -6.50 2.69 -8.51
N LEU A 57 -7.38 2.40 -7.55
CA LEU A 57 -7.02 1.77 -6.28
C LEU A 57 -6.89 0.25 -6.42
N ARG A 58 -5.73 -0.29 -6.03
CA ARG A 58 -5.51 -1.72 -5.85
C ARG A 58 -5.20 -2.03 -4.39
N VAL A 59 -6.00 -2.90 -3.78
CA VAL A 59 -5.82 -3.32 -2.38
C VAL A 59 -5.22 -4.72 -2.33
N LEU A 60 -4.09 -4.86 -1.65
CA LEU A 60 -3.42 -6.12 -1.36
C LEU A 60 -3.78 -6.60 0.05
N SER A 61 -4.06 -7.90 0.18
CA SER A 61 -4.34 -8.46 1.50
C SER A 61 -3.04 -8.70 2.27
N ILE A 62 -2.97 -8.20 3.51
CA ILE A 62 -1.89 -8.51 4.45
C ILE A 62 -2.18 -9.78 5.26
N ALA A 63 -3.38 -10.34 5.15
CA ALA A 63 -3.81 -11.49 5.96
C ALA A 63 -2.84 -12.70 5.88
N PRO A 64 -2.27 -13.08 4.72
CA PRO A 64 -1.31 -14.18 4.67
C PRO A 64 -0.03 -13.92 5.49
N LEU A 65 0.45 -12.67 5.51
CA LEU A 65 1.63 -12.28 6.28
C LEU A 65 1.32 -12.33 7.78
N ILE A 66 0.18 -11.78 8.21
CA ILE A 66 -0.25 -11.82 9.61
C ILE A 66 -0.49 -13.27 10.08
N ALA A 67 -1.14 -14.10 9.26
CA ALA A 67 -1.35 -15.51 9.57
C ALA A 67 -0.03 -16.27 9.75
N SER A 68 0.97 -15.97 8.91
CA SER A 68 2.29 -16.60 9.02
C SER A 68 3.06 -16.13 10.24
N ALA A 69 2.94 -14.85 10.62
CA ALA A 69 3.52 -14.33 11.86
C ALA A 69 2.87 -14.96 13.10
N LEU A 70 1.54 -15.08 13.12
CA LEU A 70 0.83 -15.75 14.21
C LEU A 70 1.25 -17.22 14.34
N ARG A 71 1.37 -17.94 13.21
CA ARG A 71 1.85 -19.32 13.21
C ARG A 71 3.27 -19.41 13.78
N ALA A 72 4.17 -18.53 13.35
CA ALA A 72 5.56 -18.54 13.82
C ALA A 72 5.65 -18.32 15.34
N VAL A 73 4.89 -17.36 15.87
CA VAL A 73 4.80 -17.12 17.32
C VAL A 73 4.24 -18.32 18.07
N PHE A 74 3.19 -18.96 17.54
CA PHE A 74 2.56 -20.10 18.18
C PHE A 74 3.45 -21.36 18.17
N GLU A 75 4.21 -21.55 17.09
CA GLU A 75 5.09 -22.71 16.90
C GLU A 75 6.52 -22.48 17.45
N ASP A 76 6.79 -21.33 18.07
CA ASP A 76 8.11 -20.90 18.56
C ASP A 76 9.20 -20.95 17.46
N THR A 77 8.82 -20.58 16.24
CA THR A 77 9.71 -20.47 15.07
C THR A 77 10.04 -19.01 14.76
N SER A 78 11.06 -18.80 13.91
CA SER A 78 11.58 -17.46 13.63
C SER A 78 10.61 -16.63 12.78
N VAL A 79 10.06 -15.55 13.37
CA VAL A 79 9.32 -14.51 12.63
C VAL A 79 10.21 -13.83 11.59
N SER A 80 11.52 -13.75 11.84
CA SER A 80 12.49 -13.09 10.95
C SER A 80 12.59 -13.78 9.58
N GLU A 81 12.27 -15.07 9.51
CA GLU A 81 12.25 -15.83 8.25
C GLU A 81 11.17 -15.33 7.29
N LEU A 82 10.08 -14.74 7.80
CA LEU A 82 9.02 -14.14 6.97
C LEU A 82 9.53 -12.98 6.10
N PHE A 83 10.64 -12.36 6.52
CA PHE A 83 11.29 -11.27 5.80
C PHE A 83 12.65 -11.69 5.23
N GLY A 84 12.92 -12.99 5.11
CA GLY A 84 14.17 -13.51 4.54
C GLY A 84 15.41 -13.14 5.37
N GLY A 85 15.26 -12.95 6.69
CA GLY A 85 16.34 -12.52 7.59
C GLY A 85 16.65 -11.02 7.55
N ALA A 86 16.04 -10.26 6.64
CA ALA A 86 16.12 -8.81 6.60
C ALA A 86 15.02 -8.19 7.47
N ASN A 87 15.19 -8.29 8.79
CA ASN A 87 14.29 -7.60 9.70
C ASN A 87 14.36 -6.09 9.48
N GLN A 88 13.20 -5.45 9.34
CA GLN A 88 13.11 -4.00 9.23
C GLN A 88 13.39 -3.40 10.61
N VAL A 89 14.63 -2.94 10.82
CA VAL A 89 15.05 -2.15 11.98
C VAL A 89 14.68 -0.68 11.82
#